data_AF-A0A939GZP8-F1
#
_entry.id   AF-A0A939GZP8-F1
#
_cell.length_a   1.000
_cell.length_b   1.000
_cell.length_c   1.000
_cell.angle_alpha   90.00
_cell.angle_beta   90.00
_cell.angle_gamma   90.00
#
_symmetry.space_group_name_H-M   'P 1'
#
loop_
_entity.id
_entity.type
_entity.pdbx_description
1 polymer ?
#
loop_
_entity_poly.entity_id
_entity_poly.type
_entity_poly.pdbx_seq_one_letter_code
_entity_poly.pdbx_strand_id
1 'polypeptide(L)'
;MNTEVPNPSELPEGSGPRRYMGRPEAEGGAVASQSGVRTEGFGDAAEIWLHIPPNTQALLWVEGLGQSEGKEINTVQRADIERVGWCEEVAYHAGYDQYWKMPTFGAIMAMPKHYKIPMPLSSNKVQVRSKLVLKGEARGFWMRVRLRSEEEAGQDAGQA
;
A
#
# COMPACT_ATOMS: atom_id res chain seq x y z
N MET A 1 -3.23 -68.84 6.40
CA MET A 1 -3.29 -68.96 4.94
C MET A 1 -3.10 -67.56 4.37
N ASN A 2 -2.02 -67.38 3.61
CA ASN A 2 -1.65 -66.14 2.94
C ASN A 2 -2.69 -65.76 1.88
N THR A 3 -2.99 -64.47 1.75
CA THR A 3 -3.43 -63.93 0.45
C THR A 3 -2.99 -62.47 0.33
N GLU A 4 -1.97 -62.27 -0.50
CA GLU A 4 -1.51 -60.99 -1.05
C GLU A 4 -2.60 -60.30 -1.86
N VAL A 5 -2.72 -58.98 -1.75
CA VAL A 5 -3.26 -58.09 -2.80
C VAL A 5 -2.69 -56.67 -2.58
N PRO A 6 -2.49 -55.86 -3.64
CA PRO A 6 -1.15 -55.50 -4.10
C PRO A 6 -0.87 -53.99 -4.11
N ASN A 7 0.41 -53.69 -4.34
CA ASN A 7 1.04 -52.40 -4.60
C ASN A 7 0.29 -51.52 -5.64
N PRO A 8 -0.10 -50.27 -5.33
CA PRO A 8 -0.65 -49.34 -6.32
C PRO A 8 0.45 -48.57 -7.06
N SER A 9 1.39 -49.31 -7.67
CA SER A 9 2.33 -48.76 -8.66
C SER A 9 2.01 -49.32 -10.04
N GLU A 10 0.81 -49.05 -10.55
CA GLU A 10 0.49 -49.23 -11.97
C GLU A 10 -0.33 -48.04 -12.46
N LEU A 11 0.37 -47.16 -13.18
CA LEU A 11 -0.17 -46.09 -14.01
C LEU A 11 -0.84 -46.71 -15.25
N PRO A 12 -2.06 -46.29 -15.64
CA PRO A 12 -2.45 -46.39 -17.02
C PRO A 12 -1.80 -45.27 -17.83
N GLU A 13 -0.94 -45.68 -18.75
CA GLU A 13 -0.49 -44.92 -19.91
C GLU A 13 -1.68 -44.41 -20.74
N GLY A 14 -1.53 -43.21 -21.30
CA GLY A 14 -2.24 -42.84 -22.53
C GLY A 14 -3.44 -41.91 -22.38
N SER A 15 -3.18 -40.64 -22.08
CA SER A 15 -4.05 -39.55 -22.57
C SER A 15 -3.30 -38.21 -22.65
N GLY A 16 -2.54 -38.05 -23.74
CA GLY A 16 -2.19 -36.78 -24.38
C GLY A 16 -1.20 -35.85 -23.64
N PRO A 17 -0.30 -35.16 -24.36
CA PRO A 17 0.45 -34.06 -23.77
C PRO A 17 -0.54 -32.97 -23.36
N ARG A 18 -0.79 -32.83 -22.05
CA ARG A 18 -1.40 -31.62 -21.48
C ARG A 18 -0.51 -30.46 -21.89
N ARG A 19 -0.97 -29.70 -22.89
CA ARG A 19 -0.46 -28.38 -23.22
C ARG A 19 -0.55 -27.53 -21.96
N TYR A 20 0.58 -27.39 -21.27
CA TYR A 20 0.77 -26.29 -20.34
C TYR A 20 0.54 -25.01 -21.15
N MET A 21 -0.44 -24.21 -20.74
CA MET A 21 -0.66 -22.87 -21.26
C MET A 21 0.68 -22.13 -21.20
N GLY A 22 1.20 -21.81 -22.37
CA GLY A 22 2.56 -21.35 -22.59
C GLY A 22 2.86 -20.06 -21.83
N ARG A 23 3.98 -20.11 -21.12
CA ARG A 23 4.86 -18.97 -20.96
C ARG A 23 5.36 -18.58 -22.36
N PRO A 24 5.10 -17.37 -22.88
CA PRO A 24 5.97 -16.85 -23.91
C PRO A 24 7.28 -16.46 -23.24
N GLU A 25 8.34 -17.20 -23.54
CA GLU A 25 9.69 -16.66 -23.46
C GLU A 25 9.77 -15.51 -24.48
N ALA A 26 9.88 -14.28 -23.98
CA ALA A 26 10.29 -13.15 -24.78
C ALA A 26 11.72 -12.81 -24.37
N GLU A 27 12.62 -13.03 -25.32
CA GLU A 27 14.01 -12.63 -25.34
C GLU A 27 14.19 -11.13 -25.03
N GLY A 28 15.42 -10.80 -24.61
CA GLY A 28 15.81 -9.48 -24.18
C GLY A 28 15.52 -8.37 -25.19
N GLY A 29 15.20 -7.21 -24.64
CA GLY A 29 15.08 -5.96 -25.38
C GLY A 29 15.13 -4.79 -24.41
N ALA A 30 16.31 -4.18 -24.35
CA ALA A 30 16.62 -2.80 -23.99
C ALA A 30 15.81 -2.13 -22.87
N VAL A 31 16.57 -1.67 -21.87
CA VAL A 31 16.24 -0.59 -20.94
C VAL A 31 15.67 0.59 -21.73
N ALA A 32 14.35 0.66 -21.85
CA ALA A 32 13.68 1.85 -22.33
C ALA A 32 13.59 2.81 -21.15
N SER A 33 14.60 3.66 -21.03
CA SER A 33 14.50 4.94 -20.32
C SER A 33 13.37 5.76 -20.96
N GLN A 34 12.13 5.47 -20.57
CA GLN A 34 11.00 6.32 -20.92
C GLN A 34 10.98 7.47 -19.91
N SER A 35 11.73 8.51 -20.28
CA SER A 35 11.38 9.90 -20.00
C SER A 35 10.00 10.18 -20.61
N GLY A 36 8.96 9.68 -19.95
CA GLY A 36 7.58 10.06 -20.18
C GLY A 36 7.26 11.16 -19.19
N VAL A 37 6.96 12.35 -19.70
CA VAL A 37 6.49 13.50 -18.92
C VAL A 37 5.34 13.05 -18.02
N ARG A 38 5.62 12.86 -16.72
CA ARG A 38 4.64 12.46 -15.70
C ARG A 38 3.70 13.63 -15.43
N THR A 39 2.65 13.76 -16.24
CA THR A 39 1.67 14.86 -16.09
C THR A 39 0.69 14.62 -14.93
N GLU A 40 0.66 13.41 -14.37
CA GLU A 40 -0.24 13.03 -13.27
C GLU A 40 0.52 12.61 -11.99
N GLY A 41 1.75 13.10 -11.81
CA GLY A 41 2.44 13.00 -10.51
C GLY A 41 1.84 13.96 -9.49
N PHE A 42 2.38 13.97 -8.27
CA PHE A 42 2.02 14.94 -7.23
C PHE A 42 2.54 16.38 -7.51
N GLY A 43 2.98 16.65 -8.74
CA GLY A 43 3.64 17.91 -9.11
C GLY A 43 4.91 18.14 -8.30
N ASP A 44 5.10 19.38 -7.83
CA ASP A 44 6.20 19.80 -6.94
C ASP A 44 5.87 19.64 -5.45
N ALA A 45 4.80 18.89 -5.09
CA ALA A 45 4.43 18.73 -3.69
C ALA A 45 5.48 17.90 -2.94
N ALA A 46 6.19 18.51 -2.00
CA ALA A 46 7.11 17.81 -1.11
C ALA A 46 6.38 16.96 -0.06
N GLU A 47 5.14 17.33 0.28
CA GLU A 47 4.32 16.69 1.29
C GLU A 47 2.87 16.57 0.82
N ILE A 48 2.25 15.43 1.11
CA ILE A 48 0.85 15.15 0.76
C ILE A 48 0.10 14.56 1.94
N TRP A 49 -1.21 14.78 1.95
CA TRP A 49 -2.13 14.14 2.88
C TRP A 49 -2.99 13.13 2.15
N LEU A 50 -3.07 11.93 2.73
CA LEU A 50 -3.91 10.85 2.24
C LEU A 50 -5.00 10.58 3.25
N HIS A 51 -6.25 10.56 2.82
CA HIS A 51 -7.42 10.23 3.61
C HIS A 51 -7.99 8.87 3.22
N ILE A 52 -8.34 8.08 4.21
CA ILE A 52 -9.10 6.84 4.06
C ILE A 52 -10.43 7.02 4.80
N PRO A 53 -11.53 7.22 4.05
CA PRO A 53 -12.86 7.32 4.64
C PRO A 53 -13.24 6.04 5.41
N PRO A 54 -14.05 6.17 6.47
CA PRO A 54 -14.45 5.03 7.29
C PRO A 54 -15.24 4.02 6.45
N ASN A 55 -15.01 2.72 6.71
CA ASN A 55 -15.65 1.61 5.99
C ASN A 55 -15.35 1.58 4.47
N THR A 56 -14.28 2.25 4.02
CA THR A 56 -13.83 2.20 2.64
C THR A 56 -12.38 1.71 2.56
N GLN A 57 -11.94 1.32 1.36
CA GLN A 57 -10.54 1.08 1.02
C GLN A 57 -10.00 2.12 0.03
N ALA A 58 -10.77 3.18 -0.19
CA ALA A 58 -10.41 4.27 -1.09
C ALA A 58 -9.30 5.11 -0.44
N LEU A 59 -8.35 5.52 -1.25
CA LEU A 59 -7.25 6.38 -0.84
C LEU A 59 -7.43 7.72 -1.57
N LEU A 60 -7.75 8.76 -0.81
CA LEU A 60 -8.02 10.09 -1.34
C LEU A 60 -6.83 11.00 -1.04
N TRP A 61 -6.36 11.72 -2.05
CA TRP A 61 -5.47 12.85 -1.88
C TRP A 61 -6.27 14.08 -1.45
N VAL A 62 -5.96 14.60 -0.27
CA VAL A 62 -6.59 15.77 0.35
C VAL A 62 -5.55 16.84 0.66
N GLU A 63 -5.98 18.08 0.92
CA GLU A 63 -5.06 19.17 1.22
C GLU A 63 -4.54 19.12 2.66
N GLY A 64 -5.31 18.52 3.58
CA GLY A 64 -4.94 18.52 5.00
C GLY A 64 -5.73 17.59 5.89
N LEU A 65 -5.25 17.48 7.13
CA LEU A 65 -5.89 16.70 8.20
C LEU A 65 -7.30 17.23 8.50
N GLY A 66 -8.27 16.32 8.48
CA GLY A 66 -9.68 16.64 8.76
C GLY A 66 -10.51 17.01 7.52
N GLN A 67 -9.91 17.04 6.33
CA GLN A 67 -10.65 17.08 5.06
C GLN A 67 -11.05 15.67 4.63
N SER A 68 -12.28 15.50 4.13
CA SER A 68 -12.83 14.24 3.62
C SER A 68 -13.02 14.20 2.10
N GLU A 69 -12.92 15.35 1.44
CA GLU A 69 -13.12 15.49 0.01
C GLU A 69 -11.76 15.70 -0.66
N GLY A 70 -11.51 14.94 -1.71
CA GLY A 70 -10.21 14.89 -2.36
C GLY A 70 -10.28 14.09 -3.65
N LYS A 71 -9.13 13.96 -4.30
CA LYS A 71 -9.01 13.18 -5.54
C LYS A 71 -8.59 11.76 -5.21
N GLU A 72 -9.25 10.77 -5.79
CA GLU A 72 -8.83 9.39 -5.62
C GLU A 72 -7.44 9.17 -6.25
N ILE A 73 -6.57 8.46 -5.51
CA ILE A 73 -5.21 8.16 -5.95
C ILE A 73 -5.25 7.18 -7.12
N ASN A 74 -4.67 7.58 -8.25
CA ASN A 74 -4.55 6.71 -9.41
C ASN A 74 -3.39 5.70 -9.24
N THR A 75 -3.28 4.73 -10.15
CA THR A 75 -2.26 3.67 -10.08
C THR A 75 -0.83 4.22 -10.17
N VAL A 76 -0.61 5.29 -10.94
CA VAL A 76 0.72 5.91 -11.13
C VAL A 76 1.17 6.61 -9.86
N GLN A 77 0.30 7.43 -9.28
CA GLN A 77 0.50 8.12 -8.00
C GLN A 77 0.73 7.13 -6.86
N ARG A 78 0.02 5.99 -6.87
CA ARG A 78 0.24 4.92 -5.89
C ARG A 78 1.65 4.33 -6.00
N ALA A 79 2.11 4.04 -7.21
CA ALA A 79 3.47 3.55 -7.43
C ALA A 79 4.52 4.57 -6.99
N ASP A 80 4.25 5.87 -7.17
CA ASP A 80 5.12 6.93 -6.69
C ASP A 80 5.17 7.01 -5.16
N ILE A 81 4.03 6.92 -4.48
CA ILE A 81 3.99 6.84 -3.02
C ILE A 81 4.76 5.62 -2.51
N GLU A 82 4.58 4.44 -3.12
CA GLU A 82 5.28 3.22 -2.71
C GLU A 82 6.80 3.34 -2.87
N ARG A 83 7.26 4.09 -3.88
CA ARG A 83 8.67 4.21 -4.24
C ARG A 83 9.41 5.31 -3.48
N VAL A 84 8.83 6.51 -3.41
CA VAL A 84 9.48 7.70 -2.84
C VAL A 84 8.77 8.26 -1.61
N GLY A 85 7.56 7.80 -1.33
CA GLY A 85 6.77 8.24 -0.19
C GLY A 85 7.33 7.72 1.13
N TRP A 86 7.19 8.55 2.15
CA TRP A 86 7.60 8.23 3.51
C TRP A 86 6.56 8.77 4.50
N CYS A 87 5.88 7.88 5.19
CA CYS A 87 4.81 8.26 6.12
C CYS A 87 5.39 8.76 7.44
N GLU A 88 5.18 10.03 7.74
CA GLU A 88 5.69 10.69 8.96
C GLU A 88 4.61 10.86 10.03
N GLU A 89 3.34 10.92 9.64
CA GLU A 89 2.24 11.09 10.57
C GLU A 89 1.07 10.21 10.19
N VAL A 90 0.45 9.58 11.18
CA VAL A 90 -0.82 8.86 11.03
C VAL A 90 -1.81 9.39 12.04
N ALA A 91 -2.95 9.86 11.55
CA ALA A 91 -4.03 10.37 12.38
C ALA A 91 -5.29 9.54 12.20
N TYR A 92 -6.05 9.38 13.28
CA TYR A 92 -7.37 8.75 13.25
C TYR A 92 -8.41 9.63 13.92
N HIS A 93 -9.48 9.97 13.20
CA HIS A 93 -10.62 10.68 13.76
C HIS A 93 -11.82 9.74 13.91
N ALA A 94 -12.31 9.60 15.15
CA ALA A 94 -13.50 8.83 15.47
C ALA A 94 -14.66 9.76 15.82
N GLY A 95 -15.87 9.39 15.41
CA GLY A 95 -17.08 10.02 15.93
C GLY A 95 -17.32 9.67 17.39
N TYR A 96 -17.98 10.55 18.14
CA TYR A 96 -18.43 10.25 19.51
C TYR A 96 -19.36 9.03 19.60
N ASP A 97 -20.05 8.66 18.53
CA ASP A 97 -20.85 7.43 18.42
C ASP A 97 -19.98 6.16 18.33
N GLN A 98 -18.69 6.29 18.01
CA GLN A 98 -17.76 5.19 17.77
C GLN A 98 -16.47 5.27 18.61
N TYR A 99 -16.44 6.11 19.65
CA TYR A 99 -15.25 6.30 20.49
C TYR A 99 -14.75 4.98 21.11
N TRP A 100 -15.68 4.08 21.46
CA TRP A 100 -15.39 2.77 22.02
C TRP A 100 -14.81 1.77 20.99
N LYS A 101 -14.91 2.09 19.69
CA LYS A 101 -14.28 1.34 18.59
C LYS A 101 -12.95 1.95 18.14
N MET A 102 -12.37 2.87 18.91
CA MET A 102 -11.10 3.47 18.50
C MET A 102 -10.01 2.40 18.36
N PRO A 103 -9.30 2.37 17.21
CA PRO A 103 -8.18 1.47 17.01
C PRO A 103 -7.09 1.79 18.04
N THR A 104 -6.38 0.75 18.47
CA THR A 104 -5.23 0.91 19.36
C THR A 104 -4.10 1.64 18.63
N PHE A 105 -3.16 2.21 19.38
CA PHE A 105 -1.96 2.84 18.81
C PHE A 105 -1.25 1.94 17.78
N GLY A 106 -1.08 0.65 18.10
CA GLY A 106 -0.45 -0.31 17.20
C GLY A 106 -1.24 -0.54 15.91
N ALA A 107 -2.57 -0.55 15.98
CA ALA A 107 -3.42 -0.66 14.80
C ALA A 107 -3.35 0.60 13.92
N ILE A 108 -3.32 1.79 14.52
CA ILE A 108 -3.13 3.05 13.78
C ILE A 108 -1.76 3.06 13.09
N MET A 109 -0.69 2.68 13.81
CA MET A 109 0.66 2.58 13.26
C MET A 109 0.81 1.52 12.16
N ALA A 110 -0.02 0.48 12.15
CA ALA A 110 0.00 -0.53 11.11
C ALA A 110 -0.64 -0.04 9.80
N MET A 111 -1.40 1.07 9.81
CA MET A 111 -2.17 1.47 8.63
C MET A 111 -1.35 1.74 7.37
N PRO A 112 -0.23 2.48 7.42
CA PRO A 112 0.57 2.72 6.22
C PRO A 112 1.03 1.41 5.55
N LYS A 113 1.33 0.37 6.35
CA LYS A 113 1.75 -0.95 5.83
C LYS A 113 0.66 -1.63 5.01
N HIS A 114 -0.61 -1.47 5.36
CA HIS A 114 -1.73 -2.04 4.57
C HIS A 114 -1.85 -1.40 3.19
N TYR A 115 -1.37 -0.17 3.04
CA TYR A 115 -1.34 0.56 1.77
C TYR A 115 0.04 0.56 1.10
N LYS A 116 0.97 -0.28 1.59
CA LYS A 116 2.36 -0.38 1.11
C LYS A 116 3.14 0.94 1.17
N ILE A 117 2.73 1.86 2.04
CA ILE A 117 3.40 3.14 2.21
C ILE A 117 4.59 2.94 3.15
N PRO A 118 5.83 3.22 2.71
CA PRO A 118 7.01 3.11 3.55
C PRO A 118 6.91 4.00 4.80
N MET A 119 7.47 3.52 5.90
CA MET A 119 7.56 4.24 7.17
C MET A 119 9.02 4.31 7.59
N PRO A 120 9.43 5.33 8.36
CA PRO A 120 10.76 5.37 8.93
C PRO A 120 11.02 4.15 9.81
N LEU A 121 12.21 3.55 9.65
CA LEU A 121 12.66 2.40 10.44
C LEU A 121 12.63 2.71 11.95
N SER A 122 12.87 3.97 12.32
CA SER A 122 12.72 4.44 13.69
C SER A 122 11.26 4.85 13.96
N SER A 123 10.52 4.02 14.70
CA SER A 123 9.13 4.30 15.11
C SER A 123 8.96 5.64 15.82
N ASN A 124 9.98 6.13 16.52
CA ASN A 124 9.97 7.43 17.22
C ASN A 124 9.85 8.63 16.27
N LYS A 125 10.06 8.45 14.96
CA LYS A 125 9.92 9.50 13.96
C LYS A 125 8.50 9.59 13.38
N VAL A 126 7.63 8.61 13.66
CA VAL A 126 6.24 8.64 13.20
C VAL A 126 5.36 9.22 14.28
N GLN A 127 4.69 10.31 13.96
CA GLN A 127 3.70 10.90 14.86
C GLN A 127 2.36 10.18 14.72
N VAL A 128 1.76 9.80 15.84
CA VAL A 128 0.40 9.22 15.86
C VAL A 128 -0.54 10.18 16.56
N ARG A 129 -1.67 10.50 15.92
CA ARG A 129 -2.72 11.32 16.51
C ARG A 129 -4.04 10.59 16.50
N SER A 130 -4.81 10.74 17.57
CA SER A 130 -6.21 10.32 17.60
C SER A 130 -7.06 11.47 18.15
N LYS A 131 -8.23 11.67 17.55
CA LYS A 131 -9.16 12.73 17.94
C LYS A 131 -10.59 12.22 17.89
N LEU A 132 -11.40 12.65 18.86
CA LEU A 132 -12.85 12.54 18.77
C LEU A 132 -13.43 13.77 18.07
N VAL A 133 -14.30 13.54 17.10
CA VAL A 133 -14.89 14.59 16.26
C VAL A 133 -16.41 14.59 16.37
N LEU A 134 -17.01 15.78 16.24
CA LEU A 134 -18.46 15.96 16.32
C LEU A 134 -19.16 15.39 15.08
N LYS A 135 -20.49 15.40 15.10
CA LYS A 135 -21.30 14.99 13.95
C LYS A 135 -21.13 16.03 12.83
N GLY A 136 -20.80 15.55 11.62
CA GLY A 136 -20.55 16.39 10.45
C GLY A 136 -19.07 16.68 10.18
N GLU A 137 -18.18 16.40 11.13
CA GLU A 137 -16.73 16.41 10.87
C GLU A 137 -16.30 15.12 10.15
N ALA A 138 -15.23 15.24 9.34
CA ALA A 138 -14.63 14.11 8.66
C ALA A 138 -14.10 13.08 9.65
N ARG A 139 -14.30 11.80 9.31
CA ARG A 139 -13.86 10.64 10.10
C ARG A 139 -12.93 9.75 9.27
N GLY A 140 -12.23 8.83 9.93
CA GLY A 140 -11.36 7.85 9.26
C GLY A 140 -9.88 8.06 9.57
N PHE A 141 -9.03 7.65 8.64
CA PHE A 141 -7.57 7.76 8.79
C PHE A 141 -7.01 8.84 7.88
N TRP A 142 -6.00 9.54 8.37
CA TRP A 142 -5.15 10.42 7.58
C TRP A 142 -3.71 9.98 7.71
N MET A 143 -2.96 10.07 6.62
CA MET A 143 -1.53 9.80 6.60
C MET A 143 -0.83 10.98 5.95
N ARG A 144 0.15 11.55 6.64
CA ARG A 144 1.05 12.54 6.06
C ARG A 144 2.23 11.81 5.45
N VAL A 145 2.39 11.96 4.14
CA VAL A 145 3.46 11.32 3.38
C VAL A 145 4.35 12.42 2.83
N ARG A 146 5.63 12.39 3.22
CA ARG A 146 6.66 13.19 2.59
C ARG A 146 7.14 12.47 1.34
N LEU A 147 7.17 13.17 0.21
CA LEU A 147 7.73 12.66 -1.04
C LEU A 147 9.22 13.03 -1.06
N ARG A 148 10.07 12.01 -1.09
CA ARG A 148 11.53 12.20 -1.11
C ARG A 148 12.02 12.30 -2.54
N SER A 149 13.14 13.00 -2.75
CA SER A 149 13.86 12.95 -4.02
C SER A 149 14.40 11.53 -4.24
N GLU A 150 14.55 11.11 -5.51
CA GLU A 150 15.05 9.77 -5.84
C GLU A 150 16.43 9.48 -5.24
N GLU A 151 17.27 10.50 -5.10
CA GLU A 151 18.59 10.43 -4.47
C GLU A 151 18.53 10.11 -2.97
N GLU A 152 17.54 10.65 -2.24
CA GLU A 152 17.32 10.34 -0.82
C GLU A 152 16.70 8.94 -0.66
N ALA A 153 15.82 8.54 -1.58
CA ALA A 153 15.17 7.24 -1.53
C ALA A 153 16.14 6.06 -1.73
N GLY A 154 17.19 6.24 -2.55
CA GLY A 154 18.21 5.22 -2.81
C GLY A 154 19.22 5.02 -1.66
N GLN A 155 19.43 6.02 -0.80
CA GLN A 155 20.43 5.93 0.28
C GLN A 155 19.95 5.09 1.48
N ASP A 156 18.65 5.12 1.82
CA ASP A 156 18.09 4.27 2.89
C ASP A 156 18.00 2.79 2.52
N ALA A 157 17.94 2.46 1.23
CA ALA A 157 17.90 1.07 0.75
C ALA A 157 19.27 0.35 0.85
N GLY A 158 20.36 1.11 1.04
CA GLY A 158 21.73 0.60 1.08
C GLY A 158 22.31 0.30 2.47
N GLN A 159 21.52 0.43 3.54
CA GLN A 159 21.93 0.12 4.92
C GLN A 159 21.17 -1.05 5.57
N ALA A 160 20.54 -1.92 4.75
CA ALA A 160 19.89 -3.15 5.22
C ALA A 160 20.83 -4.36 5.14
#